data_AF-A0A8C1TYH7-F1
#
_entry.id   AF-A0A8C1TYH7-F1
#
_cell.length_a   1.000
_cell.length_b   1.000
_cell.length_c   1.000
_cell.angle_alpha   90.00
_cell.angle_beta   90.00
_cell.angle_gamma   90.00
#
_symmetry.space_group_name_H-M   'P 1'
#
loop_
_entity.id
_entity.type
_entity.pdbx_description
1 polymer ?
#
loop_
_entity_poly.entity_id
_entity_poly.type
_entity_poly.pdbx_seq_one_letter_code
_entity_poly.pdbx_strand_id
1 'polypeptide(L)'
;MEWRQQSAVSCELAFQEAQRWLEEVTKKQFGSKSFRVALEDGVLLCDLINTLKPGIIKRVNRLSTPIAGLDNVNVFLRACEKLGLNEAQLFHPGDLQDGNERRNSHCHFFPLCCTVLITIYWLGRKAQSDPFYTGPQLNLKAFEGLLGTALSKVFTFDFFFSPPFLFFFVFFFFIQGSAA
;
A
#
# COMPACT_ATOMS: atom_id res chain seq x y z
N MET A 1 17.26 -21.24 4.46
CA MET A 1 16.24 -20.58 5.31
C MET A 1 16.41 -19.05 5.36
N GLU A 2 17.51 -18.49 4.83
CA GLU A 2 17.84 -17.05 4.88
C GLU A 2 16.89 -16.15 4.07
N TRP A 3 16.33 -16.63 2.95
CA TRP A 3 15.41 -15.84 2.11
C TRP A 3 14.11 -15.42 2.84
N ARG A 4 13.62 -16.24 3.77
CA ARG A 4 12.43 -15.91 4.58
C ARG A 4 12.74 -14.85 5.63
N GLN A 5 13.94 -14.87 6.20
CA GLN A 5 14.37 -13.87 7.17
C GLN A 5 14.57 -12.51 6.50
N GLN A 6 15.20 -12.47 5.33
CA GLN A 6 15.39 -11.23 4.55
C GLN A 6 14.06 -10.56 4.18
N SER A 7 13.05 -11.36 3.82
CA SER A 7 11.71 -10.88 3.45
C SER A 7 10.90 -10.36 4.65
N ALA A 8 11.09 -10.95 5.83
CA ALA A 8 10.42 -10.49 7.04
C ALA A 8 10.98 -9.14 7.54
N VAL A 9 12.31 -8.97 7.47
CA VAL A 9 12.99 -7.73 7.85
C VAL A 9 12.61 -6.57 6.91
N SER A 10 12.49 -6.82 5.59
CA SER A 10 12.10 -5.79 4.64
C SER A 10 10.64 -5.35 4.81
N CYS A 11 9.72 -6.28 5.03
CA CYS A 11 8.33 -5.94 5.27
C CYS A 11 8.19 -5.12 6.59
N GLU A 12 8.91 -5.47 7.68
CA GLU A 12 8.89 -4.70 8.94
C GLU A 12 9.32 -3.23 8.77
N LEU A 13 10.41 -2.98 8.03
CA LEU A 13 10.87 -1.62 7.74
C LEU A 13 9.82 -0.82 6.95
N ALA A 14 9.21 -1.43 5.94
CA ALA A 14 8.16 -0.81 5.16
C ALA A 14 6.92 -0.49 6.01
N PHE A 15 6.56 -1.37 6.95
CA PHE A 15 5.47 -1.12 7.88
C PHE A 15 5.75 0.08 8.78
N GLN A 16 6.91 0.12 9.43
CA GLN A 16 7.27 1.22 10.33
C GLN A 16 7.25 2.57 9.59
N GLU A 17 7.78 2.59 8.36
CA GLU A 17 7.78 3.78 7.54
C GLU A 17 6.37 4.17 7.06
N ALA A 18 5.54 3.19 6.66
CA ALA A 18 4.14 3.43 6.30
C ALA A 18 3.35 3.98 7.49
N GLN A 19 3.52 3.38 8.68
CA GLN A 19 2.89 3.85 9.90
C GLN A 19 3.28 5.30 10.18
N ARG A 20 4.58 5.61 10.24
CA ARG A 20 5.08 6.98 10.46
C ARG A 20 4.42 7.97 9.49
N TRP A 21 4.43 7.65 8.19
CA TRP A 21 3.86 8.52 7.18
C TRP A 21 2.34 8.71 7.34
N LEU A 22 1.58 7.62 7.57
CA LEU A 22 0.13 7.72 7.80
C LEU A 22 -0.17 8.59 9.01
N GLU A 23 0.55 8.39 10.12
CA GLU A 23 0.33 9.13 11.35
C GLU A 23 0.68 10.62 11.19
N GLU A 24 1.77 10.93 10.49
CA GLU A 24 2.16 12.31 10.23
C GLU A 24 1.23 13.03 9.25
N VAL A 25 0.71 12.34 8.22
CA VAL A 25 -0.24 12.93 7.27
C VAL A 25 -1.58 13.13 7.96
N THR A 26 -2.15 12.08 8.54
CA THR A 26 -3.50 12.12 9.14
C THR A 26 -3.57 12.80 10.50
N LYS A 27 -2.41 13.00 11.16
CA LYS A 27 -2.29 13.43 12.56
C LYS A 27 -3.03 12.52 13.55
N LYS A 28 -3.18 11.24 13.21
CA LYS A 28 -3.83 10.20 14.02
C LYS A 28 -2.86 9.05 14.27
N GLN A 29 -2.86 8.50 15.47
CA GLN A 29 -2.02 7.35 15.80
C GLN A 29 -2.71 6.03 15.45
N PHE A 30 -1.92 5.00 15.18
CA PHE A 30 -2.43 3.64 15.02
C PHE A 30 -3.02 3.15 16.36
N GLY A 31 -4.23 2.58 16.31
CA GLY A 31 -4.90 2.04 17.50
C GLY A 31 -4.33 0.69 17.97
N SER A 32 -3.45 0.07 17.19
CA SER A 32 -2.89 -1.25 17.45
C SER A 32 -1.46 -1.35 16.92
N LYS A 33 -0.64 -2.19 17.57
CA LYS A 33 0.69 -2.58 17.07
C LYS A 33 0.59 -3.50 15.84
N SER A 34 -0.57 -4.08 15.59
CA SER A 34 -0.83 -4.88 14.39
C SER A 34 -1.33 -3.98 13.28
N PHE A 35 -0.56 -3.89 12.19
CA PHE A 35 -0.90 -3.14 10.98
C PHE A 35 -2.30 -3.47 10.46
N ARG A 36 -2.64 -4.77 10.41
CA ARG A 36 -3.94 -5.24 9.94
C ARG A 36 -5.06 -4.68 10.82
N VAL A 37 -4.96 -4.89 12.14
CA VAL A 37 -5.99 -4.45 13.10
C VAL A 37 -6.16 -2.92 13.07
N ALA A 38 -5.08 -2.18 12.83
CA ALA A 38 -5.13 -0.73 12.76
C ALA A 38 -5.79 -0.18 11.48
N LEU A 39 -5.87 -0.98 10.41
CA LEU A 39 -6.41 -0.54 9.11
C LEU A 39 -7.66 -1.30 8.68
N GLU A 40 -8.02 -2.40 9.32
CA GLU A 40 -9.14 -3.28 8.92
C GLU A 40 -10.51 -2.59 9.00
N ASP A 41 -10.67 -1.55 9.82
CA ASP A 41 -11.90 -0.75 9.80
C ASP A 41 -11.98 0.21 8.59
N GLY A 42 -10.89 0.38 7.84
CA GLY A 42 -10.76 1.27 6.68
C GLY A 42 -10.89 2.76 7.00
N VAL A 43 -11.14 3.14 8.25
CA VAL A 43 -11.44 4.53 8.64
C VAL A 43 -10.19 5.39 8.47
N LEU A 44 -9.04 4.92 8.95
CA LEU A 44 -7.78 5.64 8.84
C LEU A 44 -7.35 5.80 7.37
N LEU A 45 -7.62 4.80 6.52
CA LEU A 45 -7.36 4.85 5.08
C LEU A 45 -8.24 5.89 4.38
N CYS A 46 -9.53 5.94 4.71
CA CYS A 46 -10.42 6.97 4.17
C CYS A 46 -10.02 8.38 4.64
N ASP A 47 -9.65 8.51 5.92
CA ASP A 47 -9.20 9.76 6.50
C ASP A 47 -7.89 10.25 5.82
N LEU A 48 -6.96 9.33 5.52
CA LEU A 48 -5.75 9.62 4.74
C LEU A 48 -6.07 10.25 3.39
N ILE A 49 -6.94 9.62 2.60
CA ILE A 49 -7.35 10.16 1.30
C ILE A 49 -7.94 11.57 1.44
N ASN A 50 -8.81 11.78 2.42
CA ASN A 50 -9.43 13.09 2.64
C ASN A 50 -8.44 14.15 3.12
N THR A 51 -7.34 13.75 3.77
CA THR A 51 -6.23 14.66 4.07
C THR A 51 -5.43 15.01 2.82
N LEU A 52 -5.13 14.01 1.97
CA LEU A 52 -4.37 14.21 0.73
C LEU A 52 -5.15 15.03 -0.30
N LYS A 53 -6.45 14.74 -0.43
CA LYS A 53 -7.36 15.44 -1.34
C LYS A 53 -8.74 15.59 -0.70
N PRO A 54 -9.00 16.75 -0.06
CA PRO A 54 -10.25 17.00 0.63
C PRO A 54 -11.47 16.80 -0.27
N GLY A 55 -12.47 16.09 0.26
CA GLY A 55 -13.79 15.93 -0.38
C GLY A 55 -13.92 14.76 -1.36
N ILE A 56 -12.88 13.94 -1.57
CA ILE A 56 -13.02 12.72 -2.40
C ILE A 56 -13.96 11.70 -1.74
N ILE A 57 -13.76 11.43 -0.45
CA ILE A 57 -14.58 10.48 0.31
C ILE A 57 -15.57 11.28 1.15
N LYS A 58 -16.83 11.32 0.71
CA LYS A 58 -17.89 12.13 1.35
C LYS A 58 -18.36 11.57 2.69
N ARG A 59 -18.31 10.24 2.86
CA ARG A 59 -18.85 9.55 4.04
C ARG A 59 -17.96 8.36 4.38
N VAL A 60 -17.61 8.25 5.66
CA VAL A 60 -16.87 7.13 6.25
C VAL A 60 -17.77 6.44 7.26
N ASN A 61 -17.86 5.11 7.19
CA ASN A 61 -18.67 4.31 8.10
C ASN A 61 -17.87 3.96 9.36
N ARG A 62 -18.22 4.55 10.51
CA ARG A 62 -17.50 4.34 11.78
C ARG A 62 -18.13 3.26 12.67
N LEU A 63 -19.04 2.46 12.13
CA LEU A 63 -19.63 1.33 12.85
C LEU A 63 -18.59 0.22 13.02
N SER A 64 -18.51 -0.37 14.21
CA SER A 64 -17.63 -1.51 14.50
C SER A 64 -18.25 -2.81 13.95
N THR A 65 -18.37 -2.90 12.63
CA THR A 65 -18.89 -4.09 11.94
C THR A 65 -17.99 -4.45 10.76
N PRO A 66 -17.78 -5.74 10.45
CA PRO A 66 -16.95 -6.15 9.31
C PRO A 66 -17.44 -5.56 7.97
N ILE A 67 -18.76 -5.43 7.80
CA ILE A 67 -19.37 -4.85 6.59
C ILE A 67 -18.98 -3.37 6.44
N ALA A 68 -18.97 -2.60 7.54
CA ALA A 68 -18.51 -1.21 7.52
C ALA A 68 -17.02 -1.08 7.15
N GLY A 69 -16.18 -1.98 7.68
CA GLY A 69 -14.75 -2.04 7.33
C GLY A 69 -14.54 -2.31 5.85
N LEU A 70 -15.22 -3.33 5.32
CA LEU A 70 -15.19 -3.67 3.90
C LEU A 70 -15.67 -2.51 3.01
N ASP A 71 -16.76 -1.83 3.38
CA ASP A 71 -17.28 -0.67 2.65
C ASP A 71 -16.25 0.47 2.61
N ASN A 72 -15.63 0.80 3.75
CA ASN A 72 -14.61 1.84 3.82
C ASN A 72 -13.39 1.49 2.96
N VAL A 73 -12.91 0.24 3.00
CA VAL A 73 -11.80 -0.22 2.17
C VAL A 73 -12.14 -0.09 0.67
N ASN A 74 -13.33 -0.51 0.26
CA ASN A 74 -13.77 -0.35 -1.13
C ASN A 74 -13.84 1.13 -1.56
N VAL A 75 -14.32 2.00 -0.68
CA VAL A 75 -14.37 3.44 -0.93
C VAL A 75 -12.97 4.05 -1.02
N PHE A 76 -12.03 3.60 -0.18
CA PHE A 76 -10.62 3.97 -0.26
C PHE A 76 -9.99 3.56 -1.60
N LEU A 77 -10.16 2.30 -2.03
CA LEU A 77 -9.58 1.82 -3.29
C LEU A 77 -10.11 2.62 -4.49
N ARG A 78 -11.42 2.87 -4.56
CA ARG A 78 -12.03 3.73 -5.59
C ARG A 78 -11.51 5.16 -5.57
N ALA A 79 -11.15 5.66 -4.39
CA ALA A 79 -10.54 6.98 -4.27
C ALA A 79 -9.10 6.99 -4.79
N CYS A 80 -8.31 5.95 -4.50
CA CYS A 80 -6.98 5.76 -5.06
C CYS A 80 -7.00 5.74 -6.60
N GLU A 81 -7.95 5.02 -7.21
CA GLU A 81 -8.15 5.04 -8.67
C GLU A 81 -8.43 6.46 -9.20
N LYS A 82 -9.30 7.22 -8.54
CA LYS A 82 -9.59 8.62 -8.90
C LYS A 82 -8.39 9.55 -8.74
N LEU A 83 -7.47 9.23 -7.83
CA LEU A 83 -6.20 9.92 -7.70
C LEU A 83 -5.19 9.52 -8.79
N GLY A 84 -5.49 8.49 -9.59
CA GLY A 84 -4.69 8.04 -10.71
C GLY A 84 -3.72 6.91 -10.38
N LEU A 85 -4.02 6.09 -9.36
CA LEU A 85 -3.35 4.80 -9.18
C LEU A 85 -3.92 3.78 -10.17
N ASN A 86 -3.05 2.91 -10.68
CA ASN A 86 -3.44 1.81 -11.56
C ASN A 86 -3.98 0.64 -10.72
N GLU A 87 -4.88 -0.17 -11.30
CA GLU A 87 -5.45 -1.35 -10.63
C GLU A 87 -4.37 -2.32 -10.11
N ALA A 88 -3.29 -2.53 -10.86
CA ALA A 88 -2.16 -3.37 -10.45
C ALA A 88 -1.39 -2.84 -9.21
N GLN A 89 -1.59 -1.58 -8.83
CA GLN A 89 -1.01 -0.96 -7.64
C GLN A 89 -1.94 -1.05 -6.43
N LEU A 90 -3.19 -1.48 -6.62
CA LEU A 90 -4.20 -1.61 -5.59
C LEU A 90 -4.19 -3.02 -5.00
N PHE A 91 -4.45 -3.10 -3.70
CA PHE A 91 -4.68 -4.36 -3.02
C PHE A 91 -6.15 -4.78 -3.14
N HIS A 92 -6.44 -6.07 -2.93
CA HIS A 92 -7.82 -6.55 -2.89
C HIS A 92 -8.40 -6.41 -1.49
N PRO A 93 -9.69 -6.04 -1.31
CA PRO A 93 -10.27 -5.92 0.04
C PRO A 93 -10.07 -7.15 0.93
N GLY A 94 -10.07 -8.36 0.34
CA GLY A 94 -9.78 -9.61 1.04
C GLY A 94 -8.37 -9.70 1.62
N ASP A 95 -7.38 -8.98 1.06
CA ASP A 95 -6.00 -8.92 1.58
C ASP A 95 -5.96 -8.34 3.00
N LEU A 96 -6.93 -7.47 3.33
CA LEU A 96 -7.06 -6.85 4.65
C LEU A 96 -8.18 -7.51 5.50
N GLN A 97 -9.32 -7.82 4.87
CA GLN A 97 -10.53 -8.32 5.56
C GLN A 97 -10.54 -9.84 5.80
N ASP A 98 -10.12 -10.67 4.83
CA ASP A 98 -10.29 -12.14 4.87
C ASP A 98 -9.20 -12.85 5.68
N GLY A 99 -8.91 -12.31 6.87
CA GLY A 99 -7.88 -12.82 7.78
C GLY A 99 -7.99 -14.32 7.97
N ASN A 100 -7.15 -15.06 7.26
CA ASN A 100 -6.89 -16.46 7.50
C ASN A 100 -6.19 -16.57 8.87
N GLU A 101 -6.97 -16.60 9.95
CA GLU A 101 -6.51 -16.94 11.31
C GLU A 101 -5.93 -18.37 11.37
N ARG A 102 -6.09 -19.17 10.31
CA ARG A 102 -5.48 -20.50 10.19
C ARG A 102 -4.13 -20.42 9.49
N ARG A 103 -3.10 -20.11 10.28
CA ARG A 103 -1.84 -20.88 10.43
C ARG A 103 -0.65 -19.96 10.74
N ASN A 104 -0.04 -20.28 11.87
CA ASN A 104 1.29 -19.89 12.35
C ASN A 104 1.49 -18.45 12.82
N SER A 105 1.38 -18.36 14.14
CA SER A 105 2.01 -17.46 15.11
C SER A 105 3.54 -17.26 14.97
N HIS A 106 4.13 -17.28 13.77
CA HIS A 106 5.58 -17.06 13.59
C HIS A 106 6.00 -16.25 12.36
N CYS A 107 5.08 -15.54 11.71
CA CYS A 107 5.43 -14.46 10.79
C CYS A 107 4.43 -13.31 10.94
N HIS A 108 4.88 -12.22 11.55
CA HIS A 108 4.11 -10.99 11.79
C HIS A 108 3.77 -10.23 10.48
N PHE A 109 4.19 -10.78 9.33
CA PHE A 109 4.07 -10.16 8.03
C PHE A 109 3.66 -11.19 6.97
N PHE A 110 2.38 -11.21 6.66
CA PHE A 110 1.84 -12.02 5.57
C PHE A 110 2.07 -11.30 4.24
N PRO A 111 2.26 -12.02 3.12
CA PRO A 111 2.41 -11.41 1.78
C PRO A 111 1.25 -10.47 1.41
N LEU A 112 0.05 -10.71 1.94
CA LEU A 112 -1.14 -9.86 1.79
C LEU A 112 -0.95 -8.48 2.44
N CYS A 113 -0.35 -8.41 3.63
CA CYS A 113 -0.03 -7.12 4.24
C CYS A 113 1.00 -6.35 3.42
N CYS A 114 1.91 -7.05 2.73
CA CYS A 114 2.91 -6.41 1.88
C CYS A 114 2.26 -5.77 0.61
N THR A 115 1.11 -6.24 0.09
CA THR A 115 0.40 -5.56 -1.03
C THR A 115 -0.23 -4.24 -0.59
N VAL A 116 -0.86 -4.20 0.60
CA VAL A 116 -1.41 -2.97 1.19
C VAL A 116 -0.34 -1.90 1.33
N LEU A 117 0.87 -2.28 1.78
CA LEU A 117 2.00 -1.36 1.90
C LEU A 117 2.51 -0.84 0.56
N ILE A 118 2.51 -1.69 -0.47
CA ILE A 118 2.85 -1.26 -1.83
C ILE A 118 1.83 -0.23 -2.33
N THR A 119 0.54 -0.43 -2.09
CA THR A 119 -0.49 0.57 -2.43
C THR A 119 -0.28 1.89 -1.70
N ILE A 120 0.01 1.84 -0.39
CA ILE A 120 0.33 3.04 0.41
C ILE A 120 1.56 3.76 -0.17
N TYR A 121 2.60 3.02 -0.56
CA TYR A 121 3.78 3.58 -1.22
C TYR A 121 3.43 4.36 -2.50
N TRP A 122 2.66 3.74 -3.39
CA TRP A 122 2.23 4.39 -4.63
C TRP A 122 1.33 5.60 -4.38
N LEU A 123 0.45 5.52 -3.39
CA LEU A 123 -0.38 6.65 -2.98
C LEU A 123 0.46 7.81 -2.47
N GLY A 124 1.48 7.56 -1.65
CA GLY A 124 2.40 8.59 -1.16
C GLY A 124 3.21 9.22 -2.30
N ARG A 125 3.67 8.42 -3.28
CA ARG A 125 4.31 8.95 -4.50
C ARG A 125 3.35 9.81 -5.32
N LYS A 126 2.08 9.39 -5.44
CA LYS A 126 1.07 10.16 -6.17
C LYS A 126 0.75 11.48 -5.47
N ALA A 127 0.66 11.47 -4.14
CA ALA A 127 0.50 12.69 -3.35
C ALA A 127 1.65 13.69 -3.57
N GLN A 128 2.89 13.21 -3.63
CA GLN A 128 4.06 14.07 -3.89
C GLN A 128 4.05 14.71 -5.29
N SER A 129 3.40 14.08 -6.27
CA SER A 129 3.24 14.67 -7.60
C SER A 129 2.20 15.78 -7.66
N ASP A 130 1.42 16.00 -6.59
CA ASP A 130 0.49 17.12 -6.49
C ASP A 130 1.25 18.38 -6.04
N PRO A 131 1.26 19.48 -6.83
CA PRO A 131 1.99 20.71 -6.49
C PRO A 131 1.57 21.36 -5.17
N PHE A 132 0.36 21.05 -4.68
CA PHE A 132 -0.17 21.61 -3.44
C PHE A 132 0.14 20.75 -2.21
N TYR A 133 0.73 19.57 -2.39
CA TYR A 133 1.08 18.69 -1.28
C TYR A 133 2.39 19.14 -0.60
N THR A 134 2.31 19.50 0.68
CA THR A 134 3.45 19.92 1.51
C THR A 134 3.73 18.97 2.67
N GLY A 135 3.12 17.78 2.65
CA GLY A 135 3.26 16.78 3.70
C GLY A 135 4.57 15.97 3.61
N PRO A 136 4.79 15.06 4.57
CA PRO A 136 5.99 14.22 4.60
C PRO A 136 6.04 13.25 3.41
N GLN A 137 7.25 12.78 3.13
CA GLN A 137 7.51 11.82 2.06
C GLN A 137 7.81 10.43 2.63
N LEU A 138 7.43 9.38 1.89
CA LEU A 138 7.80 8.00 2.19
C LEU A 138 9.23 7.73 1.73
N ASN A 139 10.02 7.08 2.58
CA ASN A 139 11.38 6.67 2.28
C ASN A 139 11.41 5.41 1.40
N LEU A 140 11.83 5.54 0.13
CA LEU A 140 11.95 4.42 -0.82
C LEU A 140 12.79 3.26 -0.26
N LYS A 141 13.87 3.54 0.49
CA LYS A 141 14.76 2.49 1.02
C LYS A 141 14.04 1.49 1.93
N ALA A 142 13.00 1.95 2.64
CA ALA A 142 12.20 1.09 3.49
C ALA A 142 11.35 0.09 2.66
N PHE A 143 11.04 0.41 1.41
CA PHE A 143 10.19 -0.39 0.51
C PHE A 143 10.99 -1.17 -0.54
N GLU A 144 12.30 -0.97 -0.68
CA GLU A 144 13.12 -1.63 -1.72
C GLU A 144 12.97 -3.16 -1.71
N GLY A 145 12.97 -3.79 -0.53
CA GLY A 145 12.80 -5.23 -0.41
C GLY A 145 11.39 -5.73 -0.82
N LEU A 146 10.37 -4.88 -0.66
CA LEU A 146 9.00 -5.18 -1.12
C LEU A 146 8.87 -5.02 -2.63
N LEU A 147 9.33 -3.89 -3.15
CA LEU A 147 9.20 -3.51 -4.55
C LEU A 147 10.08 -4.39 -5.45
N GLY A 148 11.31 -4.71 -5.03
CA GLY A 148 12.18 -5.64 -5.77
C GLY A 148 11.59 -7.06 -5.85
N THR A 149 10.88 -7.49 -4.81
CA THR A 149 10.20 -8.79 -4.79
C THR A 149 8.89 -8.78 -5.61
N ALA A 150 8.15 -7.67 -5.62
CA ALA A 150 6.94 -7.52 -6.42
C ALA A 150 7.27 -7.47 -7.92
N LEU A 151 8.28 -6.68 -8.30
CA LEU A 151 8.74 -6.55 -9.69
C LEU A 151 9.25 -7.90 -10.22
N SER A 152 10.05 -8.64 -9.45
CA SER A 152 10.54 -9.96 -9.87
C SER A 152 9.42 -10.99 -10.08
N LYS A 153 8.35 -10.97 -9.26
CA LYS A 153 7.19 -11.85 -9.45
C LYS A 153 6.34 -11.47 -10.66
N VAL A 154 6.16 -10.18 -10.93
CA VAL A 154 5.48 -9.69 -12.16
C VAL A 154 6.26 -10.16 -13.40
N PHE A 155 7.59 -10.02 -13.38
CA PHE A 155 8.42 -10.51 -14.49
C PHE A 155 8.39 -12.03 -14.68
N THR A 156 8.05 -12.83 -13.67
CA THR A 156 8.00 -14.30 -13.83
C THR A 156 6.71 -14.77 -14.49
N PHE A 157 5.61 -14.00 -14.42
CA PHE A 157 4.33 -14.39 -15.05
C PHE A 157 4.27 -14.00 -16.54
N ASP A 158 5.08 -13.04 -16.98
CA ASP A 158 5.18 -12.61 -18.39
C ASP A 158 6.23 -13.39 -19.22
N PHE A 159 6.99 -14.31 -18.61
CA PHE A 159 8.03 -15.07 -19.32
C PHE A 159 7.51 -16.11 -20.34
N PHE A 160 6.20 -16.17 -20.59
CA PHE A 160 5.63 -16.98 -21.69
C PHE A 160 5.39 -16.21 -22.99
N PHE A 161 5.56 -14.88 -23.05
CA PHE A 161 5.40 -14.13 -24.31
C PHE A 161 6.51 -13.08 -24.55
N SER A 162 7.53 -13.53 -25.29
CA SER A 162 8.45 -12.78 -26.18
C SER A 162 9.47 -11.76 -25.59
N PRO A 163 10.78 -11.92 -25.86
CA PRO A 163 11.86 -11.25 -25.13
C PRO A 163 12.30 -9.80 -25.49
N PRO A 164 11.78 -9.04 -26.48
CA PRO A 164 12.36 -7.72 -26.76
C PRO A 164 11.75 -6.53 -26.01
N PHE A 165 10.63 -6.67 -25.28
CA PHE A 165 9.95 -5.51 -24.64
C PHE A 165 10.37 -5.24 -23.17
N LEU A 166 11.12 -6.16 -22.55
CA LEU A 166 11.51 -6.10 -21.14
C LEU A 166 12.35 -4.88 -20.75
N PHE A 167 13.20 -4.39 -21.66
CA PHE A 167 14.06 -3.25 -21.36
C PHE A 167 13.32 -1.90 -21.43
N PHE A 168 12.25 -1.82 -22.21
CA PHE A 168 11.46 -0.58 -22.33
C PHE A 168 10.55 -0.37 -21.12
N PHE A 169 9.99 -1.43 -20.53
CA PHE A 169 8.99 -1.30 -19.47
C PHE A 169 9.59 -0.88 -18.11
N VAL A 170 10.76 -1.42 -17.76
CA VAL A 170 11.50 -1.00 -16.56
C VAL A 170 11.96 0.45 -16.68
N PHE A 171 12.44 0.85 -17.87
CA PHE A 171 12.88 2.21 -18.13
C PHE A 171 11.71 3.21 -18.11
N PHE A 172 10.54 2.83 -18.63
CA PHE A 172 9.37 3.71 -18.67
C PHE A 172 8.80 4.01 -17.27
N PHE A 173 8.73 3.00 -16.39
CA PHE A 173 8.27 3.20 -15.00
C PHE A 173 9.24 4.01 -14.14
N PHE A 174 10.55 3.95 -14.41
CA PHE A 174 11.55 4.73 -13.68
C PHE A 174 11.71 6.16 -14.21
N ILE A 175 11.61 6.37 -15.53
CA ILE A 175 11.79 7.69 -16.16
C ILE A 175 10.57 8.60 -15.94
N GLN A 176 9.35 8.07 -15.96
CA GLN A 176 8.14 8.89 -15.78
C GLN A 176 7.93 9.36 -14.33
N GLY A 177 8.75 8.88 -13.39
CA GLY A 177 8.84 9.37 -12.02
C GLY A 177 9.91 10.43 -11.78
N SER A 178 10.60 10.95 -12.81
CA SER A 178 11.66 11.97 -12.69
C SER A 178 11.49 13.20 -13.59
N ALA A 179 10.28 13.47 -14.08
CA ALA A 179 10.00 14.70 -14.83
C ALA A 179 8.62 15.27 -14.49
N ALA A 180 8.56 16.03 -13.39
CA ALA A 180 7.77 17.25 -13.16
C ALA A 180 7.82 17.60 -11.66
#